data_AF-A0A8T4NN40-F1
#
_entry.id   AF-A0A8T4NN40-F1
#
_cell.length_a   1.000
_cell.length_b   1.000
_cell.length_c   1.000
_cell.angle_alpha   90.00
_cell.angle_beta   90.00
_cell.angle_gamma   90.00
#
_symmetry.space_group_name_H-M   'P 1'
#
loop_
_entity.id
_entity.type
_entity.pdbx_description
1 polymer ?
#
loop_
_entity_poly.entity_id
_entity_poly.type
_entity_poly.pdbx_seq_one_letter_code
_entity_poly.pdbx_strand_id
1 'polypeptide(L)'
;MTKMTIISTDKIEEAKKMIRQAEKPIIVKAQDVEFNRKILEYGRFDVLFSPESLQGKRSLRSIDSGLDYVMAKAASKNKISIGIDFATLQNVDKKEKAFILTKIKQNIEICRKAGAKIKAIGYSDKRDVFALLLSLGASTQQAKEAVE
;
A
#
# COMPACT_ATOMS: atom_id res chain seq x y z
N MET A 1 -15.16 5.49 -16.25
CA MET A 1 -14.88 4.69 -15.04
C MET A 1 -14.06 3.48 -15.46
N THR A 2 -12.74 3.54 -15.28
CA THR A 2 -11.86 2.38 -15.57
C THR A 2 -12.23 1.29 -14.58
N LYS A 3 -12.73 0.13 -15.06
CA LYS A 3 -13.00 -1.02 -14.19
C LYS A 3 -11.69 -1.43 -13.52
N MET A 4 -11.57 -1.19 -12.22
CA MET A 4 -10.47 -1.69 -11.41
C MET A 4 -10.85 -3.07 -10.89
N THR A 5 -10.02 -4.08 -11.14
CA THR A 5 -10.24 -5.41 -10.57
C THR A 5 -9.56 -5.47 -9.20
N ILE A 6 -10.37 -5.44 -8.14
CA ILE A 6 -9.91 -5.60 -6.76
C ILE A 6 -10.01 -7.08 -6.39
N ILE A 7 -8.87 -7.67 -6.05
CA ILE A 7 -8.76 -9.07 -5.62
C ILE A 7 -8.54 -9.09 -4.11
N SER A 8 -9.46 -9.71 -3.37
CA SER A 8 -9.44 -9.77 -1.90
C SER A 8 -9.52 -11.20 -1.37
N THR A 9 -8.90 -12.17 -2.04
CA THR A 9 -8.88 -13.57 -1.62
C THR A 9 -7.69 -13.87 -0.69
N ASP A 10 -7.94 -14.68 0.33
CA ASP A 10 -6.94 -15.14 1.31
C ASP A 10 -6.04 -16.25 0.76
N LYS A 11 -6.47 -16.94 -0.30
CA LYS A 11 -5.69 -18.04 -0.90
C LYS A 11 -4.81 -17.55 -2.04
N ILE A 12 -3.51 -17.80 -1.90
CA ILE A 12 -2.48 -17.36 -2.87
C ILE A 12 -2.73 -17.95 -4.27
N GLU A 13 -3.14 -19.22 -4.35
CA GLU A 13 -3.38 -19.88 -5.64
C GLU A 13 -4.59 -19.29 -6.36
N GLU A 14 -5.64 -18.94 -5.62
CA GLU A 14 -6.82 -18.28 -6.15
C GLU A 14 -6.48 -16.85 -6.60
N ALA A 15 -5.71 -16.11 -5.79
CA ALA A 15 -5.21 -14.79 -6.16
C ALA A 15 -4.42 -14.83 -7.46
N LYS A 16 -3.50 -15.81 -7.61
CA LYS A 16 -2.73 -15.99 -8.84
C LYS A 16 -3.59 -16.31 -10.06
N LYS A 17 -4.66 -17.11 -9.91
CA LYS A 17 -5.61 -17.40 -10.99
C LYS A 17 -6.37 -16.14 -11.40
N MET A 18 -6.88 -15.39 -10.42
CA MET A 18 -7.60 -14.13 -10.66
C MET A 18 -6.71 -13.08 -11.33
N ILE A 19 -5.45 -12.94 -10.90
CA ILE A 19 -4.47 -12.02 -11.53
C ILE A 19 -4.23 -12.38 -13.00
N ARG A 20 -4.22 -13.67 -13.36
CA ARG A 20 -4.03 -14.10 -14.76
C ARG A 20 -5.25 -13.82 -15.64
N GLN A 21 -6.44 -13.84 -15.07
CA GLN A 21 -7.71 -13.68 -15.79
C GLN A 21 -8.20 -12.23 -15.82
N ALA A 22 -7.69 -11.38 -14.93
CA ALA A 22 -8.10 -9.99 -14.80
C ALA A 22 -7.47 -9.11 -15.88
N GLU A 23 -8.26 -8.13 -16.34
CA GLU A 23 -7.74 -7.02 -17.13
C GLU A 23 -7.09 -5.97 -16.22
N LYS A 24 -6.00 -5.37 -16.71
CA LYS A 24 -5.26 -4.33 -15.99
C LYS A 24 -6.07 -3.02 -15.94
N PRO A 25 -5.96 -2.23 -14.86
CA PRO A 25 -5.06 -2.39 -13.72
C PRO A 25 -5.59 -3.36 -12.65
N ILE A 26 -4.69 -4.18 -12.09
CA ILE A 26 -4.98 -5.20 -11.07
C ILE A 26 -4.52 -4.71 -9.70
N ILE A 27 -5.46 -4.66 -8.77
CA ILE A 27 -5.23 -4.25 -7.38
C ILE A 27 -5.43 -5.47 -6.48
N VAL A 28 -4.41 -5.83 -5.71
CA VAL A 28 -4.49 -6.90 -4.72
C VAL A 28 -4.58 -6.28 -3.34
N LYS A 29 -5.64 -6.59 -2.59
CA LYS A 29 -5.75 -6.16 -1.20
C LYS A 29 -4.72 -6.90 -0.34
N ALA A 30 -4.03 -6.18 0.53
CA ALA A 30 -3.12 -6.77 1.48
C ALA A 30 -3.88 -7.66 2.48
N GLN A 31 -3.34 -8.86 2.71
CA GLN A 31 -3.81 -9.84 3.69
C GLN A 31 -2.64 -10.09 4.66
N ASP A 32 -2.37 -11.32 5.07
CA ASP A 32 -1.25 -11.64 5.95
C ASP A 32 0.13 -11.33 5.36
N VAL A 33 1.11 -11.16 6.24
CA VAL A 33 2.52 -10.89 5.89
C VAL A 33 3.08 -11.96 4.94
N GLU A 34 2.79 -13.24 5.19
CA GLU A 34 3.26 -14.33 4.34
C GLU A 34 2.60 -14.30 2.95
N PHE A 35 1.29 -14.01 2.89
CA PHE A 35 0.56 -13.83 1.65
C PHE A 35 1.14 -12.67 0.84
N ASN A 36 1.32 -11.50 1.49
CA ASN A 36 1.83 -10.29 0.86
C ASN A 36 3.24 -10.50 0.30
N ARG A 37 4.11 -11.19 1.04
CA ARG A 37 5.45 -11.53 0.55
C ARG A 37 5.38 -12.41 -0.70
N LYS A 38 4.64 -13.51 -0.65
CA LYS A 38 4.50 -14.47 -1.77
C LYS A 38 3.85 -13.84 -3.00
N ILE A 39 2.88 -12.95 -2.83
CA ILE A 39 2.21 -12.29 -3.95
C ILE A 39 3.12 -11.21 -4.57
N LEU A 40 3.80 -10.41 -3.75
CA LEU A 40 4.78 -9.43 -4.22
C LEU A 40 5.91 -10.12 -5.00
N GLU A 41 6.36 -11.30 -4.57
CA GLU A 41 7.34 -12.12 -5.30
C GLU A 41 6.79 -12.66 -6.63
N TYR A 42 5.52 -13.10 -6.65
CA TYR A 42 4.86 -13.57 -7.87
C TYR A 42 4.78 -12.49 -8.96
N GLY A 43 4.53 -11.24 -8.56
CA GLY A 43 4.40 -10.14 -9.51
C GLY A 43 3.10 -10.18 -10.32
N ARG A 44 3.06 -9.43 -11.42
CA ARG A 44 1.98 -9.41 -12.44
C ARG A 44 0.69 -8.66 -12.08
N PHE A 45 0.68 -7.93 -10.98
CA PHE A 45 -0.36 -6.96 -10.64
C PHE A 45 0.27 -5.57 -10.47
N ASP A 46 -0.55 -4.55 -10.37
CA ASP A 46 -0.09 -3.16 -10.43
C ASP A 46 0.04 -2.53 -9.04
N VAL A 47 -0.87 -2.86 -8.11
CA VAL A 47 -0.92 -2.24 -6.78
C VAL A 47 -1.18 -3.27 -5.67
N LEU A 48 -0.36 -3.24 -4.61
CA LEU A 48 -0.68 -3.87 -3.32
C LEU A 48 -1.39 -2.85 -2.44
N PHE A 49 -2.66 -3.08 -2.13
CA PHE A 49 -3.54 -2.10 -1.51
C PHE A 49 -3.66 -2.28 0.00
N SER A 50 -3.48 -1.17 0.72
CA SER A 50 -3.73 -1.00 2.15
C SER A 50 -2.97 -1.93 3.11
N PRO A 51 -1.63 -2.10 2.98
CA PRO A 51 -0.85 -2.83 3.99
C PRO A 51 -0.95 -2.21 5.39
N GLU A 52 -1.20 -0.91 5.50
CA GLU A 52 -1.38 -0.19 6.78
C GLU A 52 -2.60 -0.65 7.58
N SER A 53 -3.61 -1.23 6.92
CA SER A 53 -4.83 -1.73 7.57
C SER A 53 -4.60 -3.03 8.32
N LEU A 54 -3.47 -3.71 8.11
CA LEU A 54 -3.17 -4.97 8.77
C LEU A 54 -2.95 -4.77 10.26
N GLN A 55 -3.56 -5.63 11.07
CA GLN A 55 -3.32 -5.64 12.51
C GLN A 55 -1.93 -6.21 12.79
N GLY A 56 -0.99 -5.32 13.07
CA GLY A 56 0.38 -5.65 13.42
C GLY A 56 0.64 -5.50 14.92
N LYS A 57 1.56 -6.31 15.47
CA LYS A 57 1.98 -6.15 16.87
C LYS A 57 2.79 -4.87 17.02
N ARG A 58 2.47 -4.08 18.04
CA ARG A 58 3.26 -2.92 18.43
C ARG A 58 4.22 -3.32 19.55
N SER A 59 5.49 -3.06 19.33
CA SER A 59 6.54 -3.17 20.35
C SER A 59 7.04 -1.76 20.69
N LEU A 60 7.71 -1.60 21.83
CA LEU A 60 8.35 -0.33 22.20
C LEU A 60 9.37 0.15 21.15
N ARG A 61 9.98 -0.78 20.39
CA ARG A 61 10.99 -0.50 19.37
C ARG A 61 10.48 -0.52 17.92
N SER A 62 9.36 -1.15 17.65
CA SER A 62 8.90 -1.38 16.28
C SER A 62 7.39 -1.32 16.16
N ILE A 63 6.96 -0.76 15.04
CA ILE A 63 5.57 -0.77 14.61
C ILE A 63 5.52 -1.69 13.39
N ASP A 64 4.68 -2.71 13.47
CA ASP A 64 4.37 -3.53 12.32
C ASP A 64 3.33 -2.76 11.47
N SER A 65 3.81 -2.27 10.34
CA SER A 65 3.07 -1.44 9.38
C SER A 65 2.52 -2.25 8.20
N GLY A 66 2.65 -3.58 8.26
CA GLY A 66 2.28 -4.50 7.18
C GLY A 66 3.25 -4.51 6.00
N LEU A 67 4.35 -3.75 6.07
CA LEU A 67 5.37 -3.66 5.04
C LEU A 67 6.78 -3.64 5.67
N ASP A 68 7.67 -4.46 5.11
CA ASP A 68 9.08 -4.51 5.46
C ASP A 68 9.95 -4.12 4.27
N TYR A 69 11.22 -3.81 4.54
CA TYR A 69 12.18 -3.45 3.50
C TYR A 69 12.33 -4.51 2.40
N VAL A 70 12.28 -5.80 2.75
CA VAL A 70 12.35 -6.91 1.78
C VAL A 70 11.14 -6.92 0.86
N MET A 71 9.94 -6.74 1.42
CA MET A 71 8.69 -6.67 0.65
C MET A 71 8.67 -5.44 -0.27
N ALA A 72 9.10 -4.28 0.23
CA ALA A 72 9.20 -3.07 -0.57
C ALA A 72 10.24 -3.22 -1.72
N LYS A 73 11.36 -3.91 -1.48
CA LYS A 73 12.32 -4.25 -2.54
C LYS A 73 11.74 -5.18 -3.59
N ALA A 74 10.98 -6.20 -3.19
CA ALA A 74 10.26 -7.06 -4.12
C ALA A 74 9.25 -6.27 -4.96
N ALA A 75 8.49 -5.36 -4.32
CA ALA A 75 7.55 -4.48 -5.00
C ALA A 75 8.25 -3.60 -6.06
N SER A 76 9.35 -2.95 -5.69
CA SER A 76 10.15 -2.14 -6.61
C SER A 76 10.68 -2.96 -7.80
N LYS A 77 11.24 -4.15 -7.55
CA LYS A 77 11.77 -5.05 -8.58
C LYS A 77 10.68 -5.49 -9.57
N ASN A 78 9.49 -5.78 -9.07
CA ASN A 78 8.36 -6.24 -9.87
C ASN A 78 7.47 -5.11 -10.39
N LYS A 79 7.88 -3.83 -10.21
CA LYS A 79 7.14 -2.63 -10.62
C LYS A 79 5.73 -2.54 -10.04
N ILE A 80 5.55 -3.07 -8.83
CA ILE A 80 4.30 -2.98 -8.06
C ILE A 80 4.35 -1.72 -7.20
N SER A 81 3.25 -0.97 -7.20
CA SER A 81 3.08 0.19 -6.33
C SER A 81 2.40 -0.19 -5.01
N ILE A 82 2.74 0.48 -3.92
CA ILE A 82 2.06 0.32 -2.63
C ILE A 82 0.91 1.34 -2.56
N GLY A 83 -0.32 0.85 -2.50
CA GLY A 83 -1.54 1.64 -2.43
C GLY A 83 -1.90 2.00 -1.00
N ILE A 84 -2.07 3.29 -0.71
CA ILE A 84 -2.55 3.79 0.59
C ILE A 84 -4.03 4.11 0.48
N ASP A 85 -4.84 3.66 1.44
CA ASP A 85 -6.28 3.88 1.48
C ASP A 85 -6.65 5.14 2.28
N PHE A 86 -6.92 6.23 1.57
CA PHE A 86 -7.38 7.48 2.18
C PHE A 86 -8.89 7.50 2.45
N ALA A 87 -9.70 6.67 1.79
CA ALA A 87 -11.15 6.64 1.99
C ALA A 87 -11.48 6.08 3.38
N THR A 88 -10.80 5.00 3.77
CA THR A 88 -10.95 4.44 5.13
C THR A 88 -10.38 5.39 6.17
N LEU A 89 -9.25 6.07 5.89
CA LEU A 89 -8.61 7.01 6.82
C LEU A 89 -9.51 8.19 7.22
N GLN A 90 -10.42 8.62 6.36
CA GLN A 90 -11.36 9.70 6.69
C GLN A 90 -12.39 9.28 7.74
N ASN A 91 -12.84 8.02 7.69
CA ASN A 91 -13.98 7.51 8.45
C ASN A 91 -13.62 6.81 9.78
N VAL A 92 -12.33 6.62 10.08
CA VAL A 92 -11.87 6.00 11.33
C VAL A 92 -11.86 6.97 12.52
N ASP A 93 -12.02 6.42 13.72
CA ASP A 93 -11.92 7.18 14.99
C ASP A 93 -10.57 7.89 15.14
N LYS A 94 -10.52 8.99 15.89
CA LYS A 94 -9.31 9.79 16.09
C LYS A 94 -8.10 8.98 16.58
N LYS A 95 -8.30 8.03 17.50
CA LYS A 95 -7.21 7.20 18.01
C LYS A 95 -6.69 6.28 16.92
N GLU A 96 -7.58 5.57 16.24
CA GLU A 96 -7.24 4.65 15.17
C GLU A 96 -6.61 5.37 13.97
N LYS A 97 -7.09 6.55 13.64
CA LYS A 97 -6.52 7.45 12.63
C LYS A 97 -5.06 7.75 12.90
N ALA A 98 -4.72 8.11 14.14
CA ALA A 98 -3.33 8.39 14.53
C ALA A 98 -2.44 7.14 14.36
N PHE A 99 -2.96 5.95 14.66
CA PHE A 99 -2.23 4.70 14.45
C PHE A 99 -1.98 4.42 12.98
N ILE A 100 -3.00 4.55 12.14
CA ILE A 100 -2.88 4.32 10.69
C ILE A 100 -1.91 5.34 10.07
N LEU A 101 -2.00 6.62 10.45
CA LEU A 101 -1.05 7.66 10.00
C LEU A 101 0.40 7.33 10.36
N THR A 102 0.63 6.75 11.55
CA THR A 102 1.98 6.34 11.96
C THR A 102 2.51 5.21 11.06
N LYS A 103 1.66 4.24 10.71
CA LYS A 103 2.03 3.17 9.77
C LYS A 103 2.26 3.70 8.37
N ILE A 104 1.42 4.62 7.87
CA ILE A 104 1.59 5.26 6.57
C ILE A 104 2.93 5.98 6.51
N LYS A 105 3.26 6.77 7.53
CA LYS A 105 4.57 7.44 7.64
C LYS A 105 5.73 6.45 7.53
N GLN A 106 5.66 5.34 8.27
CA GLN A 106 6.69 4.30 8.20
C GLN A 106 6.76 3.65 6.81
N ASN A 107 5.62 3.35 6.19
CA ASN A 107 5.55 2.80 4.84
C ASN A 107 6.16 3.74 3.80
N ILE A 108 5.94 5.05 3.94
CA ILE A 108 6.58 6.08 3.10
C ILE A 108 8.11 6.01 3.21
N GLU A 109 8.64 5.94 4.43
CA GLU A 109 10.07 5.85 4.65
C GLU A 109 10.68 4.55 4.11
N ILE A 110 10.01 3.41 4.32
CA ILE A 110 10.43 2.11 3.81
C ILE A 110 10.44 2.10 2.29
N CYS A 111 9.35 2.58 1.66
CA CYS A 111 9.25 2.66 0.21
C CYS A 111 10.32 3.59 -0.38
N ARG A 112 10.58 4.73 0.27
CA ARG A 112 11.66 5.65 -0.13
C ARG A 112 13.02 4.97 -0.12
N LYS A 113 13.36 4.26 0.96
CA LYS A 113 14.63 3.54 1.08
C LYS A 113 14.73 2.39 0.07
N ALA A 114 13.62 1.69 -0.18
CA ALA A 114 13.58 0.55 -1.08
C ALA A 114 13.52 0.95 -2.56
N GLY A 115 13.07 2.17 -2.88
CA GLY A 115 12.76 2.62 -4.24
C GLY A 115 11.41 2.07 -4.76
N ALA A 116 10.49 1.74 -3.85
CA ALA A 116 9.13 1.34 -4.21
C ALA A 116 8.25 2.57 -4.44
N LYS A 117 7.35 2.49 -5.43
CA LYS A 117 6.38 3.55 -5.69
C LYS A 117 5.20 3.45 -4.72
N ILE A 118 4.63 4.60 -4.40
CA ILE A 118 3.44 4.72 -3.56
C ILE A 118 2.33 5.25 -4.45
N LYS A 119 1.09 4.82 -4.23
CA LYS A 119 -0.09 5.35 -4.92
C LYS A 119 -1.18 5.67 -3.90
N ALA A 120 -1.67 6.89 -3.90
CA ALA A 120 -2.81 7.28 -3.09
C ALA A 120 -4.10 6.78 -3.76
N ILE A 121 -5.01 6.18 -2.98
CA ILE A 121 -6.29 5.68 -3.47
C ILE A 121 -7.39 6.20 -2.54
N GLY A 122 -8.58 6.47 -3.10
CA GLY A 122 -9.75 6.85 -2.31
C GLY A 122 -9.72 8.29 -1.78
N TYR A 123 -9.13 9.22 -2.51
CA TYR A 123 -9.10 10.64 -2.16
C TYR A 123 -9.95 11.50 -3.11
N SER A 124 -10.41 12.65 -2.61
CA SER A 124 -11.21 13.60 -3.40
C SER A 124 -10.37 14.74 -3.98
N ASP A 125 -9.44 15.30 -3.21
CA ASP A 125 -8.58 16.41 -3.65
C ASP A 125 -7.09 15.99 -3.68
N LYS A 126 -6.43 16.24 -4.83
CA LYS A 126 -5.02 15.90 -5.07
C LYS A 126 -4.05 16.74 -4.25
N ARG A 127 -4.37 18.02 -4.03
CA ARG A 127 -3.50 18.98 -3.32
C ARG A 127 -3.45 18.64 -1.84
N ASP A 128 -4.59 18.28 -1.26
CA ASP A 128 -4.67 17.88 0.15
C ASP A 128 -3.84 16.62 0.43
N VAL A 129 -3.97 15.59 -0.41
CA VAL A 129 -3.17 14.36 -0.27
C VAL A 129 -1.69 14.64 -0.48
N PHE A 130 -1.35 15.47 -1.47
CA PHE A 130 0.04 15.86 -1.71
C PHE A 130 0.63 16.56 -0.47
N ALA A 131 -0.07 17.53 0.11
CA ALA A 131 0.37 18.24 1.31
C ALA A 131 0.47 17.31 2.53
N LEU A 132 -0.46 16.37 2.67
CA LEU A 132 -0.43 15.37 3.74
C LEU A 132 0.76 14.42 3.60
N LEU A 133 1.03 13.90 2.40
CA LEU A 133 2.18 13.03 2.13
C LEU A 133 3.50 13.74 2.44
N LEU A 134 3.63 15.01 2.07
CA LEU A 134 4.80 15.84 2.44
C LEU A 134 4.94 15.96 3.96
N SER A 135 3.83 16.24 4.66
CA SER A 135 3.81 16.36 6.12
C SER A 135 4.18 15.04 6.83
N LEU A 136 3.85 13.90 6.21
CA LEU A 136 4.21 12.57 6.69
C LEU A 136 5.66 12.17 6.35
N GLY A 137 6.39 12.98 5.59
CA GLY A 137 7.82 12.78 5.31
C GLY A 137 8.14 12.21 3.93
N ALA A 138 7.18 12.19 3.00
CA ALA A 138 7.44 11.87 1.60
C ALA A 138 8.30 12.96 0.93
N SER A 139 9.11 12.59 -0.06
CA SER A 139 9.74 13.60 -0.91
C SER A 139 8.73 14.22 -1.87
N THR A 140 9.03 15.40 -2.42
CA THR A 140 8.20 16.08 -3.42
C THR A 140 7.93 15.22 -4.65
N GLN A 141 8.95 14.50 -5.12
CA GLN A 141 8.83 13.57 -6.24
C GLN A 141 7.91 12.38 -5.90
N GLN A 142 8.09 11.76 -4.73
CA GLN A 142 7.24 10.66 -4.28
C GLN A 142 5.78 11.08 -4.11
N ALA A 143 5.55 12.24 -3.49
CA ALA A 143 4.21 12.76 -3.28
C ALA A 143 3.52 13.08 -4.61
N LYS A 144 4.27 13.59 -5.59
CA LYS A 144 3.76 13.85 -6.95
C LYS A 144 3.38 12.55 -7.65
N GLU A 145 4.30 11.57 -7.69
CA GLU A 145 4.04 10.27 -8.32
C GLU A 145 2.88 9.52 -7.66
N ALA A 146 2.62 9.75 -6.37
CA ALA A 146 1.54 9.09 -5.64
C ALA A 146 0.14 9.60 -5.99
N VAL A 147 0.00 10.84 -6.47
CA VAL A 147 -1.29 11.46 -6.83
C VAL A 147 -1.56 11.46 -8.36
N GLU A 148 -0.62 10.94 -9.14
CA GLU A 148 -0.73 10.70 -10.58
C GLU A 148 -1.34 9.32 -10.89
#